data_AF-A0A503XL77-F1
#
_entry.id   AF-A0A503XL77-F1
#
_cell.length_a   1.000
_cell.length_b   1.000
_cell.length_c   1.000
_cell.angle_alpha   90.00
_cell.angle_beta   90.00
_cell.angle_gamma   90.00
#
_symmetry.space_group_name_H-M   'P 1'
#
loop_
_entity.id
_entity.type
_entity.pdbx_description
1 polymer ?
#
loop_
_entity_poly.entity_id
_entity_poly.type
_entity_poly.pdbx_seq_one_letter_code
_entity_poly.pdbx_strand_id
1 'polypeptide(L)' 'MPRAETRIHHPSRVRLSRSVLKTTVAALKTWQLSVSRRRAIADLSPELLRDIGHGEAPVPVVEVKPGLVTNLMSMR' A
#
# COMPACT_ATOMS: atom_id res chain seq x y z
N MET A 1 -2.26 -39.51 -35.32
CA MET A 1 -2.08 -38.10 -34.90
C MET A 1 -2.89 -37.86 -33.63
N PRO A 2 -2.31 -37.87 -32.41
CA PRO A 2 -3.07 -37.57 -31.21
C PRO A 2 -2.96 -36.08 -30.86
N ARG A 3 -4.11 -35.49 -30.56
CA ARG A 3 -4.36 -34.08 -30.27
C ARG A 3 -3.87 -33.76 -28.85
N ALA A 4 -2.99 -32.77 -28.69
CA ALA A 4 -2.53 -32.32 -27.39
C ALA A 4 -3.66 -31.59 -26.66
N GLU A 5 -4.17 -32.19 -25.59
CA GLU A 5 -5.11 -31.55 -24.67
C GLU A 5 -4.41 -30.47 -23.86
N THR A 6 -4.83 -29.22 -24.06
CA THR A 6 -4.44 -28.08 -23.23
C THR A 6 -5.07 -28.22 -21.84
N ARG A 7 -4.32 -28.83 -20.92
CA ARG A 7 -4.69 -28.93 -19.51
C ARG A 7 -4.62 -27.54 -18.87
N ILE A 8 -5.76 -26.87 -18.78
CA ILE A 8 -5.89 -25.60 -18.07
C ILE A 8 -5.53 -25.82 -16.60
N HIS A 9 -4.39 -25.25 -16.20
CA HIS A 9 -3.95 -25.16 -14.82
C HIS A 9 -4.99 -24.33 -14.05
N HIS A 10 -5.72 -25.00 -13.17
CA HIS A 10 -6.63 -24.34 -12.26
C HIS A 10 -5.78 -23.55 -11.25
N PRO A 11 -6.03 -22.25 -11.03
CA PRO A 11 -5.27 -21.48 -10.06
C PRO A 11 -5.49 -22.11 -8.68
N SER A 12 -4.41 -22.57 -8.06
CA SER A 12 -4.45 -23.09 -6.70
C SER A 12 -5.02 -21.98 -5.81
N ARG A 13 -6.19 -22.21 -5.21
CA ARG A 13 -6.71 -21.35 -4.15
C ARG A 13 -5.64 -21.26 -3.08
N VAL A 14 -4.96 -20.12 -3.01
CA VAL A 14 -3.92 -19.86 -2.02
C VAL A 14 -4.61 -19.90 -0.66
N ARG A 15 -4.44 -21.02 0.06
CA ARG A 15 -4.85 -21.13 1.45
C ARG A 15 -3.91 -20.24 2.24
N LEU A 16 -4.30 -18.98 2.43
CA LEU A 16 -3.58 -18.04 3.28
C LEU A 16 -3.50 -18.68 4.68
N SER A 17 -2.29 -19.00 5.10
CA SER A 17 -2.09 -19.55 6.43
C SER A 17 -2.49 -18.50 7.45
N ARG A 18 -2.97 -18.95 8.62
CA ARG A 18 -3.37 -18.07 9.73
C ARG A 18 -2.28 -17.05 10.10
N SER A 19 -1.01 -17.42 9.89
CA SER A 19 0.14 -16.53 10.12
C SER A 19 0.19 -15.36 9.14
N VAL A 20 -0.02 -15.60 7.84
CA VAL A 20 -0.02 -14.56 6.81
C VAL A 20 -1.16 -13.57 7.05
N LEU A 21 -2.35 -14.05 7.40
CA LEU A 21 -3.50 -13.21 7.73
C LEU A 21 -3.23 -12.32 8.96
N LYS A 22 -2.54 -12.83 9.98
CA LYS A 22 -2.16 -12.03 11.15
C LYS A 22 -1.19 -10.91 10.77
N THR A 23 -0.18 -11.23 9.96
CA THR A 23 0.82 -10.26 9.50
C THR A 23 0.20 -9.17 8.63
N THR A 24 -0.69 -9.52 7.70
CA THR A 24 -1.36 -8.54 6.83
C THR A 24 -2.29 -7.63 7.62
N VAL A 25 -3.06 -8.17 8.58
CA VAL A 25 -3.91 -7.35 9.46
C VAL A 25 -3.07 -6.43 10.35
N ALA A 26 -1.95 -6.90 10.89
CA ALA A 26 -1.04 -6.07 11.67
C ALA A 26 -0.46 -4.92 10.83
N ALA A 27 0.04 -5.24 9.63
CA ALA A 27 0.56 -4.25 8.68
C ALA A 27 -0.51 -3.21 8.30
N LEU A 28 -1.75 -3.66 8.06
CA LEU A 28 -2.87 -2.77 7.75
C LEU A 28 -3.19 -1.82 8.92
N LYS A 29 -3.24 -2.34 10.16
CA LYS A 29 -3.46 -1.51 11.35
C LYS A 29 -2.34 -0.47 11.54
N THR A 30 -1.09 -0.86 11.34
CA THR A 30 0.04 0.07 11.43
C THR A 30 -0.03 1.16 10.36
N TRP A 31 -0.45 0.81 9.14
CA TRP A 31 -0.67 1.77 8.07
C TRP A 31 -1.82 2.72 8.40
N GLN A 32 -2.97 2.21 8.85
CA GLN A 32 -4.10 3.03 9.26
C GLN A 32 -3.71 4.02 10.36
N LEU A 33 -3.01 3.55 11.40
CA LEU A 33 -2.53 4.43 12.48
C LEU A 33 -1.59 5.52 11.95
N SER A 34 -0.67 5.16 11.05
CA SER A 34 0.22 6.15 10.43
C SER A 34 -0.55 7.18 9.59
N VAL A 35 -1.58 6.77 8.86
CA VAL A 35 -2.41 7.69 8.05
C VAL A 35 -3.24 8.59 8.96
N SER A 36 -3.87 8.05 10.00
CA SER A 36 -4.65 8.82 10.98
C SER A 36 -3.78 9.85 11.69
N ARG A 37 -2.57 9.48 12.12
CA ARG A 37 -1.63 10.41 12.75
C ARG A 37 -1.23 11.54 11.79
N ARG A 38 -0.98 11.23 10.52
CA ARG A 38 -0.65 12.25 9.51
C ARG A 38 -1.82 13.20 9.26
N ARG A 39 -3.04 12.69 9.17
CA ARG A 39 -4.24 13.53 9.06
C ARG A 39 -4.40 14.44 10.28
N ALA A 40 -4.29 13.88 11.47
CA ALA A 40 -4.37 14.66 12.70
C ALA A 40 -3.32 15.79 12.77
N ILE A 41 -2.12 15.58 12.21
CA ILE A 41 -1.09 16.63 12.10
C ILE A 41 -1.42 17.64 10.99
N ALA A 42 -1.97 17.20 9.86
CA ALA A 42 -2.38 18.08 8.77
C ALA A 42 -3.57 18.97 9.15
N ASP A 43 -4.42 18.51 10.07
CA ASP A 43 -5.54 19.27 10.61
C ASP A 43 -5.11 20.31 11.68
N LEU A 44 -3.83 20.32 12.08
CA LEU A 44 -3.32 21.33 13.01
C LEU A 44 -3.10 22.68 12.31
N SER A 45 -3.48 23.75 13.00
CA SER A 45 -3.15 25.10 12.55
C SER A 45 -1.63 25.30 12.46
N PRO A 46 -1.11 26.09 11.50
CA PRO A 46 0.32 26.38 11.37
C PRO A 46 0.96 26.91 12.66
N GLU A 47 0.22 27.70 13.44
CA GLU A 47 0.68 28.20 14.75
C GLU A 47 0.98 27.04 15.71
N LEU A 48 0.08 26.05 15.75
CA LEU A 48 0.19 24.87 16.60
C LEU A 48 1.32 23.96 16.16
N LEU A 49 1.51 23.80 14.85
CA LEU A 49 2.64 23.07 14.28
C LEU A 49 3.97 23.70 14.72
N ARG A 50 4.08 25.03 14.65
CA ARG A 50 5.28 25.76 15.08
C ARG A 50 5.56 25.59 16.56
N ASP A 51 4.51 25.53 17.39
CA ASP A 51 4.63 25.33 18.84
C ASP A 51 5.19 23.94 19.22
N ILE A 52 4.82 22.89 18.47
CA ILE A 52 5.43 21.54 18.60
C ILE A 52 6.76 21.38 17.84
N GLY A 53 7.33 22.47 17.32
CA GLY A 53 8.61 22.47 16.62
C GLY A 53 8.56 21.99 15.16
N HIS A 54 7.36 21.90 14.57
CA HIS A 54 7.17 21.61 13.15
C HIS A 54 6.98 22.92 12.35
N GLY A 55 7.87 23.19 11.39
CA GLY A 55 7.78 24.39 10.55
C GLY A 55 6.64 24.35 9.52
N GLU A 56 6.26 23.16 9.05
CA GLU A 56 5.20 22.94 8.06
C GLU A 56 4.60 21.53 8.25
N ALA A 57 3.36 21.34 7.79
CA ALA A 57 2.69 20.04 7.83
C ALA A 57 3.44 19.01 6.96
N PRO A 58 3.67 17.77 7.45
CA PRO A 58 4.36 16.74 6.66
C PRO A 58 3.55 16.34 5.40
N VAL A 59 4.04 16.72 4.21
CA VAL A 59 3.44 16.32 2.93
C VAL A 59 3.98 14.95 2.51
N PRO A 60 3.12 13.96 2.21
CA PRO A 60 3.59 12.68 1.69
C PRO A 60 4.11 12.85 0.27
N VAL A 61 5.43 12.71 0.10
CA VAL A 61 6.05 12.59 -1.23
C VAL A 61 5.97 11.14 -1.67
N VAL A 62 5.15 10.86 -2.68
CA VAL A 62 5.08 9.54 -3.30
C VAL A 62 6.11 9.49 -4.42
N GLU A 63 7.26 8.89 -4.15
CA GLU A 63 8.25 8.61 -5.18
C GLU A 63 7.80 7.40 -6.02
N VAL A 64 7.17 7.69 -7.15
CA VAL A 64 6.80 6.67 -8.13
C VAL A 64 8.02 6.33 -8.98
N LYS A 65 8.53 5.10 -8.87
CA LYS A 65 9.61 4.64 -9.75
C LYS A 65 9.15 4.68 -11.21
N PRO A 66 9.99 5.15 -12.17
CA PRO A 66 9.62 5.27 -13.58
C PRO A 66 9.06 3.96 -14.17
N GLY A 67 9.68 2.83 -13.81
CA GLY A 67 9.26 1.49 -14.25
C GLY A 67 7.85 1.07 -13.82
N LEU A 68 7.31 1.66 -12.75
CA LEU A 68 5.95 1.37 -12.29
C LEU A 68 4.89 2.02 -13.19
N VAL A 69 5.16 3.25 -13.66
CA VAL A 69 4.27 3.97 -14.59
C VAL A 69 4.22 3.24 -15.94
N THR A 70 5.38 2.85 -16.46
CA THR A 70 5.46 2.09 -17.72
C THR A 70 4.77 0.75 -17.63
N ASN A 71 4.94 0.01 -16.53
CA ASN A 71 4.25 -1.26 -16.32
C ASN A 71 2.72 -1.07 -16.29
N LEU A 72 2.23 -0.04 -15.58
CA LEU A 72 0.80 0.28 -15.53
C LEU A 72 0.23 0.63 -16.92
N MET A 73 0.97 1.38 -17.73
CA MET A 73 0.55 1.72 -19.10
C MET A 73 0.53 0.51 -20.04
N SER A 74 1.37 -0.49 -19.78
CA SER A 74 1.54 -1.69 -20.62
C SER A 74 0.51 -2.77 -20.34
N MET A 75 -0.22 -2.67 -19.22
CA MET A 75 -1.28 -3.61 -18.83
C MET A 75 -2.66 -3.26 -19.41
N ARG A 76 -2.72 -2.29 -20.34
CA ARG A 76 -3.94 -1.87 -21.04
C ARG A 76 -4.29 -2.87 -22.15
#